data_AF-A0A2D7C7I0-F1
#
_entry.id   AF-A0A2D7C7I0-F1
#
_cell.length_a   1.000
_cell.length_b   1.000
_cell.length_c   1.000
_cell.angle_alpha   90.00
_cell.angle_beta   90.00
_cell.angle_gamma   90.00
#
_symmetry.space_group_name_H-M   'P 1'
#
loop_
_entity.id
_entity.type
_entity.pdbx_description
1 polymer ?
#
loop_
_entity_poly.entity_id
_entity_poly.type
_entity_poly.pdbx_seq_one_letter_code
_entity_poly.pdbx_strand_id
1 'polypeptide(L)'
;MKRKSNRRLRESSDQSNQIASDLTSAIAFTFIAACVILLLIINPDAETRVPEYEALQVTVTWDTCIDSDRSPGESKADVDAWILGEFQTPNGNEIRDILGYSTPDRKTPYFILDQDDKGYSRNPNAPQKAEELQNREVIKSNKQTLTDGYYHINLHMFADKGEFSKKDEVCVDVQVVVFKGSAANERLVCDLKASANTAAKLTENRQELSVCQFEIRRGKFVEGSQLDLIQNPFISSRKSALRRPPYAPYNGN
;
A
#
# COMPACT_ATOMS: atom_id res chain seq x y z
N MET A 1 1.18 -88.19 18.26
CA MET A 1 1.56 -87.27 17.16
C MET A 1 0.31 -86.57 16.60
N LYS A 2 0.07 -85.28 16.91
CA LYS A 2 -0.78 -84.31 16.17
C LYS A 2 -0.75 -82.95 16.90
N ARG A 3 0.39 -82.25 16.85
CA ARG A 3 0.55 -80.86 17.31
C ARG A 3 1.38 -80.09 16.27
N LYS A 4 0.80 -79.83 15.10
CA LYS A 4 1.39 -78.94 14.07
C LYS A 4 0.37 -78.11 13.27
N SER A 5 -0.93 -78.15 13.52
CA SER A 5 -1.91 -77.42 12.69
C SER A 5 -2.33 -76.03 13.21
N ASN A 6 -2.26 -75.74 14.52
CA ASN A 6 -2.81 -74.49 15.06
C ASN A 6 -1.86 -73.28 14.99
N ARG A 7 -0.55 -73.49 14.79
CA ARG A 7 0.42 -72.39 14.68
C ARG A 7 0.35 -71.69 13.32
N ARG A 8 0.14 -72.46 12.23
CA ARG A 8 0.01 -71.94 10.86
C ARG A 8 -1.28 -71.12 10.67
N LEU A 9 -2.37 -71.50 11.31
CA LEU A 9 -3.64 -70.76 11.24
C LEU A 9 -3.57 -69.41 11.97
N ARG A 10 -2.83 -69.34 13.08
CA ARG A 10 -2.66 -68.10 13.87
C ARG A 10 -1.66 -67.13 13.22
N GLU A 11 -0.55 -67.64 12.67
CA GLU A 11 0.40 -66.85 11.87
C GLU A 11 -0.27 -66.31 10.59
N SER A 12 -1.16 -67.09 9.95
CA SER A 12 -1.94 -66.65 8.78
C SER A 12 -3.01 -65.60 9.13
N SER A 13 -3.68 -65.70 10.28
CA SER A 13 -4.67 -64.69 10.71
C SER A 13 -4.01 -63.38 11.13
N ASP A 14 -2.87 -63.45 11.82
CA ASP A 14 -2.12 -62.26 12.23
C ASP A 14 -1.49 -61.54 11.02
N GLN A 15 -0.96 -62.28 10.03
CA GLN A 15 -0.53 -61.71 8.74
C GLN A 15 -1.70 -61.08 7.96
N SER A 16 -2.86 -61.74 7.92
CA SER A 16 -4.03 -61.22 7.18
C SER A 16 -4.56 -59.93 7.82
N ASN A 17 -4.56 -59.85 9.14
CA ASN A 17 -4.95 -58.64 9.87
C ASN A 17 -3.92 -57.51 9.73
N GLN A 18 -2.62 -57.83 9.69
CA GLN A 18 -1.58 -56.85 9.37
C GLN A 18 -1.72 -56.31 7.95
N ILE A 19 -1.92 -57.18 6.97
CA ILE A 19 -2.14 -56.80 5.56
C ILE A 19 -3.42 -55.95 5.42
N ALA A 20 -4.49 -56.28 6.13
CA ALA A 20 -5.72 -55.48 6.12
C ALA A 20 -5.54 -54.10 6.77
N SER A 21 -4.78 -54.01 7.86
CA SER A 21 -4.43 -52.74 8.53
C SER A 21 -3.51 -51.87 7.66
N ASP A 22 -2.51 -52.47 7.01
CA ASP A 22 -1.58 -51.79 6.12
C ASP A 22 -2.30 -51.33 4.85
N LEU A 23 -3.22 -52.12 4.31
CA LEU A 23 -4.06 -51.74 3.18
C LEU A 23 -5.03 -50.61 3.55
N THR A 24 -5.65 -50.66 4.73
CA THR A 24 -6.57 -49.61 5.19
C THR A 24 -5.85 -48.29 5.44
N SER A 25 -4.66 -48.34 6.06
CA SER A 25 -3.84 -47.16 6.28
C SER A 25 -3.29 -46.61 4.97
N ALA A 26 -2.81 -47.47 4.06
CA ALA A 26 -2.39 -47.05 2.72
C ALA A 26 -3.54 -46.36 1.97
N ILE A 27 -4.74 -46.95 1.93
CA ILE A 27 -5.92 -46.34 1.30
C ILE A 27 -6.26 -44.99 1.93
N ALA A 28 -6.20 -44.87 3.26
CA ALA A 28 -6.43 -43.61 3.95
C ALA A 28 -5.38 -42.54 3.59
N PHE A 29 -4.10 -42.90 3.54
CA PHE A 29 -3.03 -42.01 3.10
C PHE A 29 -3.20 -41.59 1.64
N THR A 30 -3.56 -42.51 0.75
CA THR A 30 -3.81 -42.17 -0.66
C THR A 30 -5.03 -41.28 -0.80
N PHE A 31 -6.08 -41.48 -0.01
CA PHE A 31 -7.27 -40.64 0.00
C PHE A 31 -6.95 -39.23 0.52
N ILE A 32 -6.19 -39.11 1.62
CA ILE A 32 -5.75 -37.81 2.14
C ILE A 32 -4.85 -37.10 1.12
N ALA A 33 -3.89 -37.81 0.53
CA ALA A 33 -3.00 -37.26 -0.49
C ALA A 33 -3.80 -36.81 -1.73
N ALA A 34 -4.79 -37.60 -2.17
CA ALA A 34 -5.69 -37.23 -3.25
C ALA A 34 -6.55 -36.01 -2.89
N CYS A 35 -7.04 -35.90 -1.66
CA CYS A 35 -7.76 -34.71 -1.19
C CYS A 35 -6.86 -33.47 -1.13
N VAL A 36 -5.61 -33.59 -0.68
CA VAL A 36 -4.65 -32.47 -0.67
C VAL A 36 -4.32 -32.04 -2.10
N ILE A 37 -4.05 -32.98 -3.01
CA ILE A 37 -3.80 -32.69 -4.42
C ILE A 37 -5.06 -32.07 -5.06
N LEU A 38 -6.26 -32.59 -4.76
CA LEU A 38 -7.51 -32.03 -5.25
C LEU A 38 -7.76 -30.62 -4.72
N LEU A 39 -7.44 -30.34 -3.46
CA LEU A 39 -7.49 -28.99 -2.88
C LEU A 39 -6.48 -28.05 -3.57
N LEU A 40 -5.28 -28.52 -3.89
CA LEU A 40 -4.27 -27.75 -4.65
C LEU A 40 -4.65 -27.53 -6.12
N ILE A 41 -5.40 -28.45 -6.73
CA ILE A 41 -5.89 -28.35 -8.13
C ILE A 41 -7.18 -27.51 -8.22
N ILE A 42 -8.05 -27.55 -7.21
CA ILE A 42 -9.27 -26.72 -7.14
C ILE A 42 -8.91 -25.29 -6.71
N ASN A 43 -7.87 -25.11 -5.88
CA ASN A 43 -7.30 -23.81 -5.51
C ASN A 43 -5.83 -23.70 -5.96
N PRO A 44 -5.54 -23.61 -7.27
CA PRO A 44 -4.21 -23.22 -7.73
C PRO A 44 -3.91 -21.76 -7.33
N ASP A 45 -4.96 -20.98 -7.09
CA ASP A 45 -4.94 -19.60 -6.62
C ASP A 45 -5.52 -19.50 -5.19
N ALA A 46 -5.02 -20.22 -4.18
CA ALA A 46 -5.26 -19.81 -2.79
C ALA A 46 -4.59 -18.44 -2.46
N GLU A 47 -3.99 -17.79 -3.46
CA GLU A 47 -3.72 -16.35 -3.53
C GLU A 47 -4.84 -15.51 -4.17
N THR A 48 -6.00 -16.08 -4.50
CA THR A 48 -7.26 -15.32 -4.53
C THR A 48 -7.62 -14.99 -3.09
N ARG A 49 -6.85 -14.05 -2.53
CA ARG A 49 -7.38 -13.12 -1.55
C ARG A 49 -8.71 -12.68 -2.15
N VAL A 50 -9.82 -13.13 -1.57
CA VAL A 50 -11.09 -12.41 -1.67
C VAL A 50 -10.69 -10.96 -1.52
N PRO A 51 -10.90 -10.08 -2.52
CA PRO A 51 -10.40 -8.72 -2.41
C PRO A 51 -10.97 -8.20 -1.10
N GLU A 52 -10.09 -8.02 -0.10
CA GLU A 52 -10.51 -7.53 1.19
C GLU A 52 -11.22 -6.23 0.87
N TYR A 53 -12.45 -6.11 1.37
CA TYR A 53 -13.21 -4.91 1.11
C TYR A 53 -12.48 -3.75 1.76
N GLU A 54 -11.84 -2.93 0.92
CA GLU A 54 -10.98 -1.83 1.34
C GLU A 54 -11.69 -0.53 0.99
N ALA A 55 -12.12 0.19 2.03
CA ALA A 55 -12.86 1.44 1.84
C ALA A 55 -12.03 2.50 1.09
N LEU A 56 -10.73 2.54 1.34
CA LEU A 56 -9.75 3.38 0.62
C LEU A 56 -8.41 2.63 0.56
N GLN A 57 -7.79 2.65 -0.61
CA GLN A 57 -6.38 2.30 -0.82
C GLN A 57 -5.73 3.40 -1.66
N VAL A 58 -4.75 4.09 -1.08
CA VAL A 58 -3.82 4.97 -1.79
C VAL A 58 -2.55 4.18 -1.99
N THR A 59 -2.07 4.09 -3.23
CA THR A 59 -0.81 3.44 -3.57
C THR A 59 0.06 4.42 -4.33
N VAL A 60 1.26 4.62 -3.81
CA VAL A 60 2.27 5.49 -4.38
C VAL A 60 3.46 4.61 -4.73
N THR A 61 3.87 4.63 -5.99
CA THR A 61 5.09 3.95 -6.43
C THR A 61 6.01 4.93 -7.11
N TRP A 62 7.31 4.78 -6.91
CA TRP A 62 8.27 5.72 -7.48
C TRP A 62 9.57 5.07 -7.89
N ASP A 63 10.22 5.73 -8.84
CA ASP A 63 11.59 5.45 -9.19
C ASP A 63 12.33 6.64 -9.79
N THR A 64 13.64 6.48 -9.96
CA THR A 64 14.45 7.44 -10.69
C THR A 64 14.10 7.35 -12.16
N CYS A 65 14.01 8.51 -12.79
CA CYS A 65 13.76 8.69 -14.21
C CYS A 65 14.89 9.49 -14.84
N ILE A 66 15.32 9.05 -16.03
CA ILE A 66 16.29 9.75 -16.88
C ILE A 66 15.62 10.00 -18.22
N ASP A 67 15.51 11.27 -18.65
CA ASP A 67 14.84 11.66 -19.89
C ASP A 67 13.39 11.09 -20.03
N SER A 68 12.72 10.85 -18.90
CA SER A 68 11.37 10.23 -18.74
C SER A 68 11.30 8.71 -18.88
N ASP A 69 12.43 8.03 -19.07
CA ASP A 69 12.53 6.58 -18.96
C ASP A 69 12.82 6.18 -17.51
N ARG A 70 12.05 5.21 -16.99
CA ARG A 70 12.19 4.70 -15.62
C ARG A 70 13.36 3.72 -15.52
N SER A 71 14.09 3.79 -14.41
CA SER A 71 15.05 2.78 -13.98
C SER A 71 14.53 2.09 -12.71
N PRO A 72 13.78 0.97 -12.82
CA PRO A 72 13.18 0.30 -11.68
C PRO A 72 14.18 -0.12 -10.59
N GLY A 73 13.81 0.07 -9.33
CA GLY A 73 14.53 -0.41 -8.15
C GLY A 73 15.77 0.38 -7.75
N GLU A 74 16.04 1.56 -8.34
CA GLU A 74 17.32 2.27 -8.15
C GLU A 74 17.21 3.59 -7.37
N SER A 75 16.01 4.18 -7.26
CA SER A 75 15.79 5.45 -6.56
C SER A 75 16.14 5.38 -5.09
N LYS A 76 17.05 6.25 -4.62
CA LYS A 76 17.37 6.42 -3.20
C LYS A 76 16.49 7.46 -2.53
N ALA A 77 15.62 8.13 -3.29
CA ALA A 77 14.61 9.00 -2.70
C ALA A 77 13.64 8.20 -1.83
N ASP A 78 13.33 8.75 -0.67
CA ASP A 78 12.24 8.37 0.21
C ASP A 78 11.06 9.30 -0.11
N VAL A 79 10.03 8.77 -0.77
CA VAL A 79 8.82 9.53 -1.11
C VAL A 79 7.74 9.11 -0.13
N ASP A 80 7.45 9.97 0.83
CA ASP A 80 6.39 9.78 1.80
C ASP A 80 5.05 10.29 1.23
N ALA A 81 4.02 9.45 1.25
CA ALA A 81 2.65 9.85 1.05
C ALA A 81 2.05 10.35 2.37
N TRP A 82 1.22 11.39 2.32
CA TRP A 82 0.42 11.79 3.47
C TRP A 82 -0.98 12.21 3.07
N ILE A 83 -1.93 11.91 3.96
CA ILE A 83 -3.35 12.12 3.71
C ILE A 83 -3.93 13.04 4.79
N LEU A 84 -4.73 14.00 4.33
CA LEU A 84 -5.58 14.84 5.17
C LEU A 84 -7.04 14.52 4.86
N GLY A 85 -7.79 14.22 5.91
CA GLY A 85 -9.24 14.15 5.88
C GLY A 85 -9.85 15.35 6.58
N GLU A 86 -10.74 16.06 5.91
CA GLU A 86 -11.56 17.14 6.46
C GLU A 86 -13.02 16.67 6.52
N PHE A 87 -13.41 16.18 7.69
CA PHE A 87 -14.66 15.45 7.91
C PHE A 87 -15.71 16.28 8.64
N GLN A 88 -16.98 15.93 8.41
CA GLN A 88 -18.08 16.39 9.24
C GLN A 88 -18.59 15.28 10.14
N THR A 89 -18.71 15.56 11.43
CA THR A 89 -19.36 14.66 12.39
C THR A 89 -20.88 14.65 12.19
N PRO A 90 -21.59 13.64 12.71
CA PRO A 90 -23.06 13.62 12.71
C PRO A 90 -23.71 14.85 13.38
N ASN A 91 -22.98 15.54 14.27
CA ASN A 91 -23.44 16.73 14.97
C ASN A 91 -23.06 18.04 14.26
N GLY A 92 -22.44 17.98 13.08
CA GLY A 92 -22.04 19.14 12.28
C GLY A 92 -20.70 19.77 12.64
N ASN A 93 -19.95 19.21 13.59
CA ASN A 93 -18.58 19.67 13.87
C ASN A 93 -17.61 19.21 12.78
N GLU A 94 -16.68 20.08 12.41
CA GLU A 94 -15.57 19.77 11.51
C GLU A 94 -14.43 19.09 12.28
N ILE A 95 -13.91 17.99 11.73
CA ILE A 95 -12.74 17.27 12.23
C ILE A 95 -11.70 17.24 11.12
N ARG A 96 -10.45 17.50 11.49
CA ARG A 96 -9.30 17.31 10.60
C ARG A 96 -8.46 16.17 11.15
N ASP A 97 -8.17 15.19 10.31
CA ASP A 97 -7.30 14.07 10.65
C ASP A 97 -6.17 13.94 9.63
N ILE A 98 -4.94 13.79 10.09
CA ILE A 98 -3.76 13.77 9.25
C ILE A 98 -2.94 12.52 9.59
N LEU A 99 -2.74 11.66 8.59
CA LEU A 99 -1.73 10.62 8.63
C LEU A 99 -0.55 11.08 7.76
N GLY A 100 0.62 11.23 8.37
CA GLY A 100 1.86 11.53 7.67
C GLY A 100 3.05 10.82 8.31
N TYR A 101 4.24 11.11 7.80
CA TYR A 101 5.50 10.42 8.14
C TYR A 101 5.86 10.40 9.64
N SER A 102 5.38 11.38 10.42
CA SER A 102 5.64 11.46 11.87
C SER A 102 4.51 10.94 12.74
N THR A 103 3.44 10.37 12.17
CA THR A 103 2.29 9.90 12.93
C THR A 103 2.68 8.68 13.78
N PRO A 104 2.48 8.72 15.11
CA PRO A 104 2.75 7.58 15.99
C PRO A 104 2.02 6.32 15.53
N ASP A 105 2.68 5.18 15.65
CA ASP A 105 2.17 3.86 15.25
C ASP A 105 1.66 3.78 13.80
N ARG A 106 2.02 4.76 12.95
CA ARG A 106 1.64 4.81 11.54
C ARG A 106 0.13 4.76 11.33
N LYS A 107 -0.63 5.30 12.30
CA LYS A 107 -2.07 5.09 12.36
C LYS A 107 -2.81 6.28 12.99
N THR A 108 -3.97 6.59 12.44
CA THR A 108 -4.95 7.52 13.00
C THR A 108 -6.29 6.81 13.18
N PRO A 109 -7.32 7.46 13.76
CA PRO A 109 -8.65 6.87 13.82
C PRO A 109 -9.26 6.57 12.44
N TYR A 110 -8.78 7.19 11.36
CA TYR A 110 -9.35 7.06 10.01
C TYR A 110 -8.42 6.39 9.00
N PHE A 111 -7.10 6.45 9.21
CA PHE A 111 -6.10 6.01 8.24
C PHE A 111 -5.02 5.14 8.88
N ILE A 112 -4.41 4.28 8.07
CA ILE A 112 -3.24 3.48 8.44
C ILE A 112 -2.25 3.47 7.28
N LEU A 113 -0.97 3.62 7.60
CA LEU A 113 0.13 3.41 6.67
C LEU A 113 0.51 1.92 6.73
N ASP A 114 0.07 1.17 5.73
CA ASP A 114 0.12 -0.30 5.64
C ASP A 114 1.48 -0.80 5.15
N GLN A 115 2.04 -0.10 4.15
CA GLN A 115 3.36 -0.36 3.60
C GLN A 115 4.10 0.96 3.44
N ASP A 116 5.38 0.98 3.77
CA ASP A 116 6.27 2.13 3.71
C ASP A 116 7.64 1.67 3.23
N ASP A 117 8.30 2.48 2.44
CA ASP A 117 9.54 2.14 1.77
C ASP A 117 10.47 3.34 1.71
N LYS A 118 11.73 3.14 2.09
CA LYS A 118 12.72 4.21 2.30
C LYS A 118 13.65 4.43 1.11
N GLY A 119 13.23 3.96 -0.07
CA GLY A 119 14.06 3.95 -1.27
C GLY A 119 15.07 2.81 -1.30
N TYR A 120 15.92 2.82 -2.32
CA TYR A 120 16.99 1.86 -2.55
C TYR A 120 18.20 2.13 -1.63
N SER A 121 18.74 1.06 -1.03
CA SER A 121 19.94 1.12 -0.20
C SER A 121 21.09 0.33 -0.82
N ARG A 122 22.23 0.99 -1.04
CA ARG A 122 23.48 0.34 -1.50
C ARG A 122 24.20 -0.46 -0.42
N ASN A 123 23.62 -0.62 0.78
CA ASN A 123 24.22 -1.44 1.81
C ASN A 123 24.22 -2.92 1.37
N PRO A 124 25.39 -3.54 1.15
CA PRO A 124 25.48 -4.93 0.69
C PRO A 124 24.94 -5.93 1.75
N ASN A 125 24.76 -5.49 2.99
CA ASN A 125 24.22 -6.30 4.08
C ASN A 125 22.72 -6.06 4.33
N ALA A 126 22.09 -5.14 3.59
CA ALA A 126 20.64 -4.97 3.62
C ALA A 126 20.00 -5.91 2.58
N PRO A 127 18.79 -6.44 2.83
CA PRO A 127 18.03 -7.12 1.79
C PRO A 127 17.89 -6.18 0.59
N GLN A 128 18.48 -6.53 -0.55
CA GLN A 128 18.30 -5.75 -1.77
C GLN A 128 16.95 -6.12 -2.36
N LYS A 129 16.19 -5.11 -2.79
CA LYS A 129 14.99 -5.35 -3.59
C LYS A 129 15.41 -5.99 -4.91
N ALA A 130 14.59 -6.89 -5.41
CA ALA A 130 14.74 -7.36 -6.79
C ALA A 130 14.67 -6.15 -7.74
N GLU A 131 15.48 -6.14 -8.80
CA GLU A 131 15.57 -5.04 -9.78
C GLU A 131 14.21 -4.68 -10.41
N GLU A 132 13.21 -5.57 -10.33
CA GLU A 132 11.87 -5.35 -10.88
C GLU A 132 10.88 -4.71 -9.89
N LEU A 133 11.25 -4.52 -8.62
CA LEU A 133 10.38 -3.98 -7.58
C LEU A 133 10.61 -2.48 -7.38
N GLN A 134 9.66 -1.68 -7.85
CA GLN A 134 9.59 -0.24 -7.57
C GLN A 134 9.43 0.02 -6.07
N ASN A 135 9.92 1.18 -5.62
CA ASN A 135 9.63 1.66 -4.29
C ASN A 135 8.13 1.91 -4.14
N ARG A 136 7.57 1.60 -2.96
CA ARG A 136 6.11 1.62 -2.76
C ARG A 136 5.68 2.01 -1.35
N GLU A 137 4.69 2.89 -1.30
CA GLU A 137 3.94 3.23 -0.10
C GLU A 137 2.44 2.96 -0.28
N VAL A 138 1.78 2.48 0.77
CA VAL A 138 0.35 2.18 0.77
C VAL A 138 -0.31 2.75 2.02
N ILE A 139 -1.25 3.67 1.83
CA ILE A 139 -2.16 4.14 2.88
C ILE A 139 -3.53 3.50 2.67
N LYS A 140 -4.12 2.99 3.75
CA LYS A 140 -5.47 2.42 3.76
C LYS A 140 -6.39 3.15 4.72
N SER A 141 -7.69 2.95 4.54
CA SER A 141 -8.67 3.28 5.57
C SER A 141 -8.50 2.36 6.78
N ASN A 142 -8.48 2.94 7.98
CA ASN A 142 -8.59 2.20 9.24
C ASN A 142 -10.05 1.89 9.62
N LYS A 143 -11.01 2.28 8.77
CA LYS A 143 -12.44 2.01 8.91
C LYS A 143 -12.97 1.19 7.74
N GLN A 144 -14.02 0.42 8.00
CA GLN A 144 -14.76 -0.30 6.96
C GLN A 144 -15.57 0.64 6.04
N THR A 145 -15.86 1.87 6.48
CA THR A 145 -16.55 2.87 5.66
C THR A 145 -15.79 4.19 5.66
N LEU A 146 -15.90 4.92 4.56
CA LEU A 146 -15.36 6.27 4.46
C LEU A 146 -16.30 7.26 5.15
N THR A 147 -15.69 8.23 5.84
CA THR A 147 -16.41 9.30 6.54
C THR A 147 -16.69 10.43 5.57
N ASP A 148 -17.85 11.06 5.69
CA ASP A 148 -18.21 12.18 4.83
C ASP A 148 -17.23 13.35 5.01
N GLY A 149 -16.76 13.90 3.89
CA GLY A 149 -15.79 14.97 3.88
C GLY A 149 -14.91 14.99 2.64
N TYR A 150 -13.90 15.84 2.70
CA TYR A 150 -12.87 15.96 1.67
C TYR A 150 -11.61 15.21 2.06
N TYR A 151 -11.01 14.57 1.07
CA TYR A 151 -9.78 13.80 1.19
C TYR A 151 -8.73 14.43 0.30
N HIS A 152 -7.55 14.68 0.86
CA HIS A 152 -6.42 15.29 0.16
C HIS A 152 -5.22 14.37 0.24
N ILE A 153 -4.71 13.93 -0.91
CA ILE A 153 -3.52 13.10 -1.04
C ILE A 153 -2.36 13.98 -1.46
N ASN A 154 -1.25 13.84 -0.74
CA ASN A 154 -0.06 14.63 -0.94
C ASN A 154 1.18 13.74 -0.89
N LEU A 155 2.25 14.24 -1.50
CA LEU A 155 3.58 13.62 -1.51
C LEU A 155 4.56 14.55 -0.83
N HIS A 156 5.57 13.99 -0.18
CA HIS A 156 6.73 14.69 0.31
C HIS A 156 7.98 13.87 0.02
N MET A 157 9.00 14.47 -0.59
CA MET A 157 10.22 13.76 -0.94
C MET A 157 11.39 14.12 -0.02
N PHE A 158 12.07 13.10 0.48
CA PHE A 158 13.40 13.21 1.06
C PHE A 158 14.41 12.54 0.13
N ALA A 159 15.40 13.29 -0.31
CA ALA A 159 16.41 12.80 -1.24
C ALA A 159 17.79 13.31 -0.87
N ASP A 160 18.78 12.43 -1.02
CA ASP A 160 20.19 12.77 -0.82
C ASP A 160 20.72 13.62 -1.96
N LYS A 161 21.83 14.34 -1.72
CA LYS A 161 22.48 15.22 -2.73
C LYS A 161 22.90 14.49 -4.02
N GLY A 162 22.99 13.16 -3.99
CA GLY A 162 23.37 12.34 -5.14
C GLY A 162 22.20 11.81 -5.97
N GLU A 163 20.95 12.03 -5.55
CA GLU A 163 19.76 11.53 -6.25
C GLU A 163 19.50 12.31 -7.56
N PHE A 164 19.61 13.64 -7.51
CA PHE A 164 19.39 14.52 -8.66
C PHE A 164 20.70 14.88 -9.36
N SER A 165 21.45 13.85 -9.81
CA SER A 165 22.56 14.13 -10.73
C SER A 165 22.00 14.76 -12.02
N LYS A 166 22.84 15.36 -12.89
CA LYS A 166 22.47 16.50 -13.78
C LYS A 166 21.19 16.40 -14.65
N LYS A 167 20.48 15.27 -14.73
CA LYS A 167 19.20 15.10 -15.44
C LYS A 167 18.23 14.10 -14.79
N ASP A 168 18.45 13.71 -13.54
CA ASP A 168 17.63 12.70 -12.87
C ASP A 168 16.43 13.38 -12.20
N GLU A 169 15.24 12.81 -12.36
CA GLU A 169 14.01 13.19 -11.65
C GLU A 169 13.45 11.97 -10.93
N VAL A 170 12.63 12.15 -9.90
CA VAL A 170 11.86 11.06 -9.31
C VAL A 170 10.46 11.05 -9.92
N CYS A 171 10.15 9.99 -10.66
CA CYS A 171 8.84 9.75 -11.24
C CYS A 171 7.95 9.02 -10.26
N VAL A 172 6.79 9.58 -9.97
CA VAL A 172 5.83 8.99 -9.04
C VAL A 172 4.54 8.63 -9.78
N ASP A 173 4.07 7.41 -9.58
CA ASP A 173 2.70 7.00 -9.88
C ASP A 173 1.86 7.07 -8.61
N VAL A 174 0.65 7.61 -8.72
CA VAL A 174 -0.31 7.66 -7.62
C VAL A 174 -1.61 7.04 -8.08
N GLN A 175 -2.04 6.01 -7.38
CA GLN A 175 -3.32 5.36 -7.59
C GLN A 175 -4.17 5.47 -6.32
N VAL A 176 -5.38 6.00 -6.45
CA VAL A 176 -6.36 6.09 -5.36
C VAL A 176 -7.59 5.31 -5.75
N VAL A 177 -7.87 4.22 -5.01
CA VAL A 177 -9.06 3.39 -5.19
C VAL A 177 -9.92 3.50 -3.95
N VAL A 178 -11.23 3.71 -4.14
CA VAL A 178 -12.23 3.65 -3.07
C VAL A 178 -13.15 2.45 -3.26
N PHE A 179 -13.57 1.88 -2.14
CA PHE A 179 -14.47 0.72 -2.09
C PHE A 179 -13.99 -0.48 -2.91
N LYS A 180 -12.68 -0.73 -2.89
CA LYS A 180 -12.05 -1.84 -3.60
C LYS A 180 -12.62 -3.19 -3.14
N GLY A 181 -12.83 -4.10 -4.07
CA GLY A 181 -13.53 -5.37 -3.85
C GLY A 181 -15.06 -5.25 -3.86
N SER A 182 -15.63 -4.04 -3.98
CA SER A 182 -17.07 -3.86 -4.17
C SER A 182 -17.44 -3.84 -5.64
N ALA A 183 -18.00 -4.93 -6.16
CA ALA A 183 -18.38 -5.05 -7.58
C ALA A 183 -19.25 -3.89 -8.11
N ALA A 184 -20.07 -3.27 -7.26
CA ALA A 184 -20.93 -2.15 -7.64
C ALA A 184 -20.30 -0.76 -7.44
N ASN A 185 -19.41 -0.62 -6.44
CA ASN A 185 -18.98 0.68 -5.92
C ASN A 185 -17.48 0.93 -6.02
N GLU A 186 -16.68 -0.05 -6.42
CA GLU A 186 -15.24 0.15 -6.63
C GLU A 186 -15.01 1.25 -7.68
N ARG A 187 -14.18 2.22 -7.33
CA ARG A 187 -13.85 3.34 -8.20
C ARG A 187 -12.36 3.68 -8.09
N LEU A 188 -11.72 3.81 -9.25
CA LEU A 188 -10.43 4.46 -9.39
C LEU A 188 -10.68 5.97 -9.44
N VAL A 189 -10.35 6.66 -8.34
CA VAL A 189 -10.64 8.09 -8.15
C VAL A 189 -9.55 8.97 -8.73
N CYS A 190 -8.30 8.53 -8.59
CA CYS A 190 -7.13 9.20 -9.15
C CYS A 190 -6.17 8.14 -9.70
N ASP A 191 -5.65 8.37 -10.92
CA ASP A 191 -4.61 7.54 -11.54
C ASP A 191 -3.60 8.43 -12.26
N LEU A 192 -2.60 8.85 -11.50
CA LEU A 192 -1.47 9.60 -12.03
C LEU A 192 -0.38 8.61 -12.41
N LYS A 193 -0.01 8.58 -13.69
CA LYS A 193 1.10 7.77 -14.21
C LYS A 193 2.20 8.66 -14.74
N ALA A 194 3.44 8.36 -14.37
CA ALA A 194 4.61 9.11 -14.83
C ALA A 194 4.89 8.96 -16.33
N SER A 195 4.40 7.89 -16.96
CA SER A 195 4.49 7.68 -18.42
C SER A 195 3.46 8.47 -19.21
N ALA A 196 2.47 9.07 -18.56
CA ALA A 196 1.50 9.98 -19.17
C ALA A 196 1.97 11.44 -18.99
N ASN A 197 1.49 12.36 -19.84
CA ASN A 197 1.77 13.80 -19.76
C ASN A 197 1.31 14.50 -18.45
N THR A 198 0.94 13.73 -17.42
CA THR A 198 0.42 14.13 -16.10
C THR A 198 1.25 13.51 -14.97
N ALA A 199 2.55 13.32 -15.20
CA ALA A 199 3.48 12.77 -14.22
C ALA A 199 3.60 13.66 -12.97
N ALA A 200 3.47 13.06 -11.78
CA ALA A 200 4.01 13.66 -10.57
C ALA A 200 5.54 13.51 -10.60
N LYS A 201 6.21 14.59 -10.99
CA LYS A 201 7.69 14.67 -11.04
C LYS A 201 8.20 15.45 -9.83
N LEU A 202 9.06 14.80 -9.07
CA LEU A 202 9.73 15.40 -7.92
C LEU A 202 11.19 15.64 -8.28
N THR A 203 11.63 16.88 -8.15
CA THR A 203 12.91 17.38 -8.67
C THR A 203 13.78 18.03 -7.60
N GLU A 204 13.22 18.31 -6.42
CA GLU A 204 13.91 18.98 -5.33
C GLU A 204 13.74 18.23 -4.00
N ASN A 205 14.82 18.09 -3.24
CA ASN A 205 14.72 17.55 -1.88
C ASN A 205 13.78 18.42 -1.01
N ARG A 206 12.93 17.78 -0.22
CA ARG A 206 11.85 18.39 0.58
C ARG A 206 10.75 19.05 -0.25
N GLN A 207 10.62 18.67 -1.51
CA GLN A 207 9.48 19.06 -2.32
C GLN A 207 8.22 18.39 -1.80
N GLU A 208 7.18 19.18 -1.58
CA GLU A 208 5.83 18.73 -1.32
C GLU A 208 4.96 18.95 -2.56
N LEU A 209 4.05 18.01 -2.82
CA LEU A 209 3.15 18.07 -3.97
C LEU A 209 1.78 17.55 -3.57
N SER A 210 0.73 18.37 -3.71
CA SER A 210 -0.64 17.86 -3.66
C SER A 210 -0.94 17.19 -4.98
N VAL A 211 -1.48 15.97 -4.95
CA VAL A 211 -1.64 15.12 -6.14
C VAL A 211 -3.09 14.79 -6.48
N CYS A 212 -3.95 14.66 -5.47
CA CYS A 212 -5.33 14.24 -5.67
C CYS A 212 -6.20 14.78 -4.55
N GLN A 213 -7.38 15.27 -4.90
CA GLN A 213 -8.44 15.61 -3.95
C GLN A 213 -9.76 15.01 -4.41
N PHE A 214 -10.57 14.53 -3.47
CA PHE A 214 -11.93 14.04 -3.76
C PHE A 214 -12.88 14.20 -2.57
N GLU A 215 -14.18 14.07 -2.83
CA GLU A 215 -15.24 14.15 -1.82
C GLU A 215 -15.94 12.80 -1.62
N ILE A 216 -16.19 12.46 -0.35
CA ILE A 216 -17.14 11.42 0.06
C ILE A 216 -18.36 12.10 0.68
N ARG A 217 -19.55 11.72 0.24
CA ARG A 217 -20.82 12.22 0.78
C ARG A 217 -21.80 11.07 0.94
N ARG A 218 -22.40 10.96 2.13
CA ARG A 218 -23.26 9.85 2.57
C ARG A 218 -22.61 8.48 2.36
N GLY A 219 -21.32 8.38 2.68
CA GLY A 219 -20.50 7.17 2.54
C GLY A 219 -20.27 6.74 1.10
N LYS A 220 -20.49 7.61 0.11
CA LYS A 220 -20.30 7.34 -1.32
C LYS A 220 -19.36 8.36 -1.94
N PHE A 221 -18.63 7.92 -2.96
CA PHE A 221 -17.84 8.82 -3.80
C PHE A 221 -18.76 9.79 -4.55
N VAL A 222 -18.40 11.07 -4.56
CA VAL A 222 -19.09 12.10 -5.33
C VAL A 222 -18.46 12.18 -6.73
N GLU A 223 -19.12 11.61 -7.73
CA GLU A 223 -18.66 11.62 -9.12
C GLU A 223 -18.41 13.06 -9.62
N GLY A 224 -17.23 13.29 -10.21
CA GLY A 224 -16.81 14.61 -10.69
C GLY A 224 -16.22 15.53 -9.62
N SER A 225 -16.14 15.08 -8.36
CA SER A 225 -15.45 15.84 -7.29
C SER A 225 -13.93 15.72 -7.34
N GLN A 226 -13.41 14.78 -8.13
CA GLN A 226 -11.98 14.53 -8.22
C GLN A 226 -11.27 15.70 -8.91
N LEU A 227 -10.20 16.16 -8.27
CA LEU A 227 -9.28 17.14 -8.83
C LEU A 227 -7.90 16.50 -8.86
N ASP A 228 -7.41 16.20 -10.06
CA ASP A 228 -6.01 15.89 -10.31
C ASP A 228 -5.22 17.19 -10.17
N LEU A 229 -4.77 17.46 -8.95
CA LEU A 229 -3.96 18.62 -8.65
C LEU A 229 -2.52 18.21 -8.94
N ILE A 230 -1.86 18.79 -9.94
CA ILE A 230 -0.40 18.83 -9.97
C ILE A 230 -0.04 20.26 -9.63
N GLN A 231 -0.20 20.61 -8.35
CA GLN A 231 0.01 21.97 -7.87
C GLN A 231 1.20 21.99 -6.90
N ASN A 232 2.13 22.92 -7.14
CA ASN A 232 3.18 23.27 -6.20
C ASN A 232 2.59 23.63 -4.81
N PRO A 233 3.34 23.35 -3.73
CA PRO A 233 2.78 22.94 -2.44
C PRO A 233 1.83 23.91 -1.75
N PHE A 234 0.93 23.33 -0.94
CA PHE A 234 0.00 24.03 -0.05
C PHE A 234 0.67 24.73 1.16
N ILE A 235 2.00 24.65 1.32
CA ILE A 235 2.69 25.41 2.35
C ILE A 235 2.88 26.85 1.88
N SER A 236 1.85 27.66 2.17
CA SER A 236 2.05 29.10 2.33
C SER A 236 3.22 29.30 3.30
N SER A 237 4.24 29.98 2.82
CA SER A 237 5.45 30.22 3.57
C SER A 237 5.13 30.82 4.95
N ARG A 238 5.65 30.24 6.03
CA ARG A 238 6.00 30.99 7.25
C ARG A 238 7.17 31.98 7.00
N LYS A 239 7.30 32.53 5.79
CA LYS A 239 8.30 33.56 5.44
C LYS A 239 7.67 34.90 5.04
N SER A 240 6.35 35.02 4.95
CA SER A 240 5.67 36.31 4.72
C SER A 240 5.12 37.00 5.97
N ALA A 241 5.19 36.37 7.15
CA ALA A 241 4.77 36.98 8.43
C ALA A 241 5.91 37.66 9.23
N LEU A 242 7.11 37.79 8.66
CA LEU A 242 8.21 38.61 9.20
C LEU A 242 8.64 39.69 8.20
N ARG A 243 7.67 40.41 7.61
CA ARG A 243 7.95 41.82 7.29
C ARG A 243 8.03 42.56 8.61
N ARG A 244 9.25 42.72 9.13
CA ARG A 244 9.51 43.82 10.06
C ARG A 244 8.92 45.09 9.45
N PRO A 245 8.11 45.88 10.16
CA PRO A 245 7.72 47.18 9.65
C PRO A 245 9.01 47.98 9.39
N PRO A 246 9.06 48.78 8.32
CA PRO A 246 10.19 49.69 8.13
C PRO A 246 10.28 50.57 9.38
N TYR A 247 11.49 50.67 9.93
CA TYR A 247 11.81 51.62 10.99
C TYR A 247 11.22 52.99 10.62
N ALA A 248 10.24 53.46 11.38
CA ALA A 248 9.89 54.86 11.39
C ALA A 248 11.08 55.61 12.01
N PRO A 249 11.63 56.66 11.36
CA PRO A 249 12.60 57.51 12.00
C PRO A 249 11.92 58.22 13.17
N TYR A 250 12.51 58.07 14.35
CA TYR A 250 12.12 58.76 15.56
C TYR A 250 12.51 60.25 15.39
N ASN A 251 11.59 61.08 14.89
CA ASN A 251 11.71 62.53 15.01
C ASN A 251 11.14 62.92 16.38
N GLY A 252 12.03 63.02 17.36
CA GLY A 252 11.76 63.69 18.62
C GLY A 252 12.35 65.10 18.56
N ASN A 253 11.47 66.10 18.76
CA ASN A 253 11.84 67.44 19.21
C ASN A 253 12.56 67.39 20.56
#